data_AF-A0A2J8J6L8-F1
#
_entry.id   AF-A0A2J8J6L8-F1
#
_cell.length_a   1.000
_cell.length_b   1.000
_cell.length_c   1.000
_cell.angle_alpha   90.00
_cell.angle_beta   90.00
_cell.angle_gamma   90.00
#
_symmetry.space_group_name_H-M   'P 1'
#
loop_
_entity.id
_entity.type
_entity.pdbx_description
1 polymer ?
#
loop_
_entity_poly.entity_id
_entity_poly.type
_entity_poly.pdbx_seq_one_letter_code
_entity_poly.pdbx_strand_id
1 'polypeptide(L)' 'MLVGNKSDLRHLRAVPTDEARAFAEKNNLSFIETSALDSTNVEEAF' A
#
# COMPACT_ATOMS: atom_id res chain seq x y z
N MET A 1 -8.40 -6.43 2.93
CA MET A 1 -7.76 -5.30 2.23
C MET A 1 -6.41 -5.04 2.89
N LEU A 2 -5.33 -5.07 2.12
CA LEU A 2 -3.98 -4.76 2.55
C LEU A 2 -3.68 -3.29 2.20
N VAL A 3 -3.31 -2.50 3.20
CA VAL A 3 -3.03 -1.07 3.05
C VAL A 3 -1.56 -0.80 3.33
N GLY A 4 -0.81 -0.41 2.30
CA GLY A 4 0.60 0.01 2.42
C GLY A 4 0.69 1.50 2.75
N ASN A 5 0.75 1.85 4.02
CA ASN A 5 0.92 3.25 4.46
C ASN A 5 2.37 3.72 4.29
N LYS A 6 2.58 5.04 4.21
CA LYS A 6 3.87 5.74 4.04
C LYS A 6 4.50 5.57 2.65
N SER A 7 3.69 5.58 1.61
CA SER A 7 4.13 5.47 0.21
C SER A 7 4.98 6.67 -0.28
N ASP A 8 5.00 7.76 0.48
CA ASP A 8 5.82 8.96 0.28
C ASP A 8 7.32 8.68 0.43
N LEU A 9 7.70 7.78 1.33
CA LEU A 9 9.09 7.41 1.61
C LEU A 9 9.60 6.35 0.61
N ARG A 10 9.49 6.63 -0.70
CA ARG A 10 9.91 5.71 -1.77
C ARG A 10 11.38 5.27 -1.64
N HIS A 11 12.23 6.14 -1.11
CA HIS A 11 13.66 5.89 -0.91
C HIS A 11 13.95 4.93 0.27
N LEU A 12 13.00 4.74 1.18
CA LEU A 12 13.10 3.85 2.34
C LEU A 12 12.16 2.64 2.21
N ARG A 13 11.67 2.37 1.00
CA ARG A 13 10.79 1.26 0.72
C ARG A 13 11.53 -0.07 0.91
N ALA A 14 11.17 -0.77 1.98
CA ALA A 14 11.70 -2.11 2.26
C ALA A 14 10.97 -3.21 1.47
N VAL A 15 9.70 -3.00 1.13
CA VAL A 15 8.86 -3.98 0.42
C VAL A 15 8.46 -3.42 -0.94
N PRO A 16 8.83 -4.08 -2.06
CA PRO A 16 8.38 -3.71 -3.40
C PRO A 16 6.86 -3.83 -3.52
N THR A 17 6.25 -2.94 -4.32
CA THR A 17 4.80 -2.98 -4.57
C THR A 17 4.34 -4.30 -5.18
N ASP A 18 5.15 -4.91 -6.05
CA ASP A 18 4.82 -6.20 -6.67
C ASP A 18 4.78 -7.36 -5.66
N GLU A 19 5.64 -7.35 -4.65
CA GLU A 19 5.63 -8.35 -3.59
C GLU A 19 4.37 -8.20 -2.71
N ALA A 20 4.02 -6.97 -2.34
CA ALA A 20 2.82 -6.68 -1.58
C ALA A 20 1.54 -7.02 -2.37
N ARG A 21 1.52 -6.75 -3.68
CA ARG A 21 0.41 -7.11 -4.59
C ARG A 21 0.25 -8.63 -4.70
N ALA A 22 1.35 -9.35 -4.93
CA ALA A 22 1.33 -10.81 -5.00
C ALA A 22 0.86 -11.45 -3.69
N PHE A 23 1.28 -10.89 -2.54
CA PHE A 23 0.79 -11.33 -1.24
C PHE A 23 -0.72 -11.08 -1.08
N ALA A 24 -1.21 -9.91 -1.50
CA ALA A 24 -2.62 -9.58 -1.41
C ALA A 24 -3.48 -10.50 -2.31
N GLU A 25 -3.08 -10.71 -3.56
CA GLU A 25 -3.74 -11.65 -4.48
C GLU A 25 -3.79 -13.07 -3.93
N LYS A 26 -2.66 -13.57 -3.39
CA LYS A 26 -2.58 -14.90 -2.77
C LYS A 26 -3.53 -15.08 -1.59
N ASN A 27 -3.83 -14.00 -0.88
CA ASN A 27 -4.73 -14.02 0.28
C ASN A 27 -6.15 -13.55 -0.08
N ASN A 28 -6.48 -13.37 -1.36
CA ASN A 28 -7.76 -12.81 -1.82
C ASN A 28 -8.10 -11.45 -1.18
N LEU A 29 -7.10 -10.60 -0.97
CA LEU A 29 -7.21 -9.25 -0.41
C LEU A 29 -7.00 -8.20 -1.52
N SER A 30 -7.80 -7.14 -1.50
CA SER A 30 -7.50 -5.92 -2.29
C SER A 30 -6.26 -5.22 -1.72
N PHE A 31 -5.41 -4.65 -2.57
CA PHE A 31 -4.20 -3.92 -2.16
C PHE A 31 -4.28 -2.44 -2.57
N ILE A 32 -3.95 -1.54 -1.64
CA ILE A 32 -3.83 -0.10 -1.89
C ILE A 32 -2.62 0.48 -1.15
N GLU A 33 -1.90 1.41 -1.78
CA GLU A 33 -0.86 2.20 -1.11
C GLU A 33 -1.40 3.57 -0.74
N THR A 34 -1.20 3.98 0.51
CA THR A 34 -1.68 5.25 1.05
C THR A 34 -0.54 6.05 1.67
N SER A 35 -0.69 7.38 1.69
CA SER A 35 0.15 8.27 2.47
C SER A 35 -0.75 9.04 3.42
N ALA A 36 -0.72 8.69 4.71
CA ALA A 36 -1.39 9.47 5.74
C ALA A 36 -0.75 10.86 5.94
N LEU A 37 0.50 11.05 5.51
CA LEU A 37 1.20 12.33 5.56
C LEU A 37 0.68 13.30 4.49
N ASP A 38 0.52 12.80 3.25
CA ASP A 38 0.10 13.59 2.09
C ASP A 38 -1.40 13.43 1.78
N SER A 39 -2.16 12.79 2.69
CA SER A 39 -3.57 12.42 2.50
C SER A 39 -3.86 11.69 1.19
N THR A 40 -2.87 11.01 0.60
CA THR A 40 -3.00 10.35 -0.69
C THR A 40 -3.62 8.97 -0.52
N ASN A 41 -4.70 8.71 -1.28
CA ASN A 41 -5.47 7.46 -1.30
C ASN A 41 -6.08 7.05 0.05
N VAL A 42 -6.17 7.97 1.02
CA VAL A 42 -6.75 7.69 2.34
C VAL A 42 -8.27 7.51 2.23
N GLU A 43 -8.96 8.27 1.38
CA GLU A 43 -10.39 8.10 1.13
C GLU A 43 -10.71 6.82 0.34
N GLU A 44 -9.89 6.44 -0.65
CA GLU A 44 -10.06 5.17 -1.37
C GLU A 44 -9.76 3.93 -0.52
N ALA A 45 -9.10 4.12 0.63
CA ALA A 45 -8.79 3.05 1.57
C ALA A 45 -9.88 2.80 2.63
N PHE A 46 -10.83 3.72 2.79
CA PHE A 46 -11.97 3.65 3.72
C PHE A 46 -13.25 3.21 3.01
#